data_AF-A0A1Y2T2D5-F1
#
_entry.id   AF-A0A1Y2T2D5-F1
#
_cell.length_a   1.000
_cell.length_b   1.000
_cell.length_c   1.000
_cell.angle_alpha   90.00
_cell.angle_beta   90.00
_cell.angle_gamma   90.00
#
_symmetry.space_group_name_H-M   'P 1'
#
loop_
_entity.id
_entity.type
_entity.pdbx_description
1 polymer ?
#
loop_
_entity_poly.entity_id
_entity_poly.type
_entity_poly.pdbx_seq_one_letter_code
_entity_poly.pdbx_strand_id
1 'polypeptide(L)'
;MNKVLKAGVTAVASLAMLMGMAAVLPTAAHADDATTTACPAAPTKNADGSLSGLKGDGYEWRLVYGRYYAIGSNGQPMADCEAFSNAELKPTSTVKTISCPAAPTLTESGSLPAGGEGYDWVPAAGRVYAVAKKGYQFAGEDKEKCGGFAHSELKKAEPATPTPTPTPTPEPQPQPKPQPQPVACAVPAPTKDAKGKVTVPTTADGSTWVRVSQTGAYTAVTKSGKQIEGCEPLTMKELKATSETTPDKKPDTKPEVPSVKPGDDSVKPADKPVPADSQVKLTLASNEVVAGQELEVSFSGLEAGKAYSVWFRSTPVLIGSFTATGETFTGRFTIPANAEAGEHHIVLTLEGSDAPLAEAALTVKKPAKVMKTAEKKDMKTTADKLAQTGTDIIALAGLSMMAVLGGAVVVLKTRARR
;
A
#
# COMPACT_ATOMS: atom_id res chain seq x y z
N MET A 1 66.73 -27.73 -31.16
CA MET A 1 68.12 -27.46 -31.59
C MET A 1 68.56 -26.11 -31.05
N ASN A 2 69.42 -26.15 -30.03
CA ASN A 2 70.41 -25.17 -29.53
C ASN A 2 70.18 -23.65 -29.59
N LYS A 3 70.05 -23.05 -28.39
CA LYS A 3 70.97 -22.07 -27.73
C LYS A 3 70.22 -21.53 -26.50
N VAL A 4 70.45 -21.97 -25.26
CA VAL A 4 71.58 -21.71 -24.35
C VAL A 4 71.99 -20.24 -24.29
N LEU A 5 71.52 -19.53 -23.26
CA LEU A 5 72.36 -18.58 -22.51
C LEU A 5 71.98 -18.65 -21.02
N LYS A 6 73.02 -18.68 -20.19
CA LYS A 6 73.07 -19.03 -18.78
C LYS A 6 73.39 -17.77 -17.96
N ALA A 7 72.89 -17.78 -16.73
CA ALA A 7 73.56 -17.34 -15.49
C ALA A 7 73.65 -15.85 -15.13
N GLY A 8 73.33 -15.60 -13.86
CA GLY A 8 73.56 -14.35 -13.15
C GLY A 8 72.94 -14.36 -11.75
N VAL A 9 73.29 -15.35 -10.91
CA VAL A 9 73.01 -15.36 -9.47
C VAL A 9 74.14 -14.63 -8.77
N THR A 10 73.84 -13.59 -7.97
CA THR A 10 74.73 -13.12 -6.92
C THR A 10 73.91 -12.85 -5.66
N ALA A 11 74.09 -13.71 -4.66
CA ALA A 11 73.65 -13.50 -3.30
C ALA A 11 74.74 -12.72 -2.55
N VAL A 12 74.33 -11.72 -1.76
CA VAL A 12 75.15 -11.19 -0.66
C VAL A 12 74.25 -11.10 0.57
N ALA A 13 74.55 -11.96 1.53
CA ALA A 13 74.07 -11.88 2.90
C ALA A 13 75.23 -11.34 3.76
N SER A 14 74.95 -10.32 4.58
CA SER A 14 75.75 -9.77 5.69
C SER A 14 74.97 -8.53 6.19
N LEU A 15 74.87 -8.16 7.46
CA LEU A 15 75.32 -8.66 8.77
C LEU A 15 74.54 -7.83 9.81
N ALA A 16 74.44 -8.32 11.04
CA ALA A 16 73.63 -7.83 12.14
C ALA A 16 74.06 -6.49 12.79
N MET A 17 73.11 -5.94 13.56
CA MET A 17 73.23 -5.07 14.75
C MET A 17 73.87 -3.67 14.63
N LEU A 18 73.08 -2.63 14.94
CA LEU A 18 73.54 -1.57 15.83
C LEU A 18 72.35 -1.02 16.67
N MET A 19 72.56 -1.00 17.98
CA MET A 19 71.72 -0.36 18.98
C MET A 19 71.80 1.18 18.90
N GLY A 20 70.72 1.83 19.34
CA GLY A 20 70.80 3.03 20.18
C GLY A 20 71.09 4.36 19.48
N MET A 21 70.03 5.08 19.10
CA MET A 21 70.04 6.54 19.14
C MET A 21 68.69 7.04 19.67
N ALA A 22 68.70 7.47 20.94
CA ALA A 22 67.78 8.45 21.44
C ALA A 22 68.20 9.81 20.86
N ALA A 23 67.37 10.40 20.00
CA ALA A 23 67.54 11.78 19.57
C ALA A 23 66.17 12.40 19.28
N VAL A 24 65.74 13.22 20.24
CA VAL A 24 65.04 14.50 20.07
C VAL A 24 63.85 14.49 19.10
N LEU A 25 62.66 14.29 19.67
CA LEU A 25 61.41 14.71 19.05
C LEU A 25 61.48 16.22 18.75
N PRO A 26 61.25 16.67 17.50
CA PRO A 26 60.87 18.06 17.30
C PRO A 26 59.53 18.27 18.00
N THR A 27 59.48 19.25 18.91
CA THR A 27 58.24 19.81 19.44
C THR A 27 57.40 20.24 18.26
N ALA A 28 56.42 19.41 17.90
CA ALA A 28 55.38 19.75 16.96
C ALA A 28 54.71 21.02 17.51
N ALA A 29 54.83 22.12 16.76
CA ALA A 29 54.02 23.29 16.98
C ALA A 29 52.56 22.82 17.01
N HIS A 30 51.90 23.08 18.13
CA HIS A 30 50.47 22.95 18.29
C HIS A 30 49.77 23.77 17.19
N ALA A 31 49.31 23.09 16.16
CA ALA A 31 48.32 23.60 15.24
C ALA A 31 46.96 23.49 15.94
N ASP A 32 46.71 24.36 16.92
CA ASP A 32 45.44 24.45 17.67
C ASP A 32 44.34 25.16 16.87
N ASP A 33 44.36 25.05 15.54
CA ASP A 33 43.28 25.54 14.66
C ASP A 33 42.77 24.42 13.75
N ALA A 34 42.76 23.20 14.27
CA ALA A 34 41.97 22.10 13.73
C ALA A 34 40.49 22.45 13.94
N THR A 35 39.94 23.26 13.04
CA THR A 35 38.50 23.35 12.79
C THR A 35 37.99 21.91 12.73
N THR A 36 37.23 21.52 13.76
CA THR A 36 36.62 20.20 13.90
C THR A 36 35.68 19.99 12.71
N THR A 37 36.25 19.44 11.65
CA THR A 37 35.53 19.21 10.40
C THR A 37 34.56 18.08 10.69
N ALA A 38 33.28 18.43 10.76
CA ALA A 38 32.21 17.48 11.03
C ALA A 38 32.30 16.29 10.08
N CYS A 39 32.00 15.10 10.57
CA CYS A 39 32.07 13.89 9.78
C CYS A 39 31.20 13.99 8.52
N PRO A 40 31.74 13.62 7.35
CA PRO A 40 30.97 13.64 6.13
C PRO A 40 29.81 12.65 6.23
N ALA A 41 28.71 12.93 5.53
CA ALA A 41 27.59 12.02 5.45
C ALA A 41 28.04 10.65 4.90
N ALA A 42 27.43 9.58 5.42
CA ALA A 42 27.69 8.24 4.91
C ALA A 42 27.31 8.16 3.41
N PRO A 43 28.11 7.46 2.57
CA PRO A 43 27.81 7.21 1.18
C PRO A 43 26.50 6.44 1.05
N THR A 44 25.77 6.70 -0.02
CA THR A 44 24.47 6.10 -0.27
C THR A 44 24.59 4.91 -1.20
N LYS A 45 23.80 3.85 -0.92
CA LYS A 45 23.74 2.67 -1.78
C LYS A 45 22.67 2.85 -2.85
N ASN A 46 23.10 2.81 -4.10
CA ASN A 46 22.24 2.90 -5.28
C ASN A 46 21.53 1.56 -5.53
N ALA A 47 20.47 1.60 -6.35
CA ALA A 47 19.67 0.43 -6.71
C ALA A 47 20.47 -0.68 -7.43
N ASP A 48 21.52 -0.32 -8.16
CA ASP A 48 22.45 -1.25 -8.82
C ASP A 48 23.53 -1.82 -7.87
N GLY A 49 23.48 -1.44 -6.59
CA GLY A 49 24.45 -1.84 -5.57
C GLY A 49 25.73 -1.01 -5.54
N SER A 50 25.90 -0.03 -6.44
CA SER A 50 27.01 0.92 -6.39
C SER A 50 26.85 1.93 -5.25
N LEU A 51 27.96 2.54 -4.82
CA LEU A 51 27.97 3.56 -3.77
C LEU A 51 28.18 4.95 -4.37
N SER A 52 27.34 5.90 -3.97
CA SER A 52 27.47 7.32 -4.29
C SER A 52 28.03 8.08 -3.08
N GLY A 53 28.69 9.22 -3.32
CA GLY A 53 29.23 10.05 -2.24
C GLY A 53 30.53 9.51 -1.61
N LEU A 54 31.28 8.67 -2.33
CA LEU A 54 32.56 8.13 -1.84
C LEU A 54 33.67 9.18 -1.76
N LYS A 55 33.51 10.35 -2.40
CA LYS A 55 34.48 11.45 -2.40
C LYS A 55 33.75 12.77 -2.23
N GLY A 56 34.35 13.67 -1.46
CA GLY A 56 33.94 15.06 -1.37
C GLY A 56 35.13 15.95 -1.07
N ASP A 57 34.87 17.23 -0.85
CA ASP A 57 35.93 18.19 -0.56
C ASP A 57 36.60 17.84 0.77
N GLY A 58 37.85 17.39 0.70
CA GLY A 58 38.68 17.07 1.86
C GLY A 58 38.56 15.64 2.41
N TYR A 59 37.78 14.75 1.78
CA TYR A 59 37.65 13.36 2.23
C TYR A 59 37.41 12.34 1.10
N GLU A 60 37.82 11.09 1.35
CA GLU A 60 37.52 9.91 0.55
C GLU A 60 37.10 8.75 1.48
N TRP A 61 35.95 8.13 1.22
CA TRP A 61 35.56 6.90 1.91
C TRP A 61 36.32 5.71 1.33
N ARG A 62 37.09 5.00 2.18
CA ARG A 62 37.84 3.80 1.79
C ARG A 62 37.37 2.56 2.53
N LEU A 63 37.27 1.45 1.81
CA LEU A 63 36.98 0.14 2.40
C LEU A 63 38.26 -0.43 3.01
N VAL A 64 38.26 -0.62 4.33
CA VAL A 64 39.38 -1.20 5.08
C VAL A 64 38.81 -2.31 5.96
N TYR A 65 39.27 -3.55 5.79
CA TYR A 65 38.80 -4.73 6.53
C TYR A 65 37.27 -4.90 6.62
N GLY A 66 36.55 -4.56 5.53
CA GLY A 66 35.09 -4.73 5.44
C GLY A 66 34.25 -3.60 6.04
N ARG A 67 34.87 -2.51 6.52
CA ARG A 67 34.19 -1.28 6.94
C ARG A 67 34.70 -0.09 6.12
N TYR A 68 33.85 0.90 5.92
CA TYR A 68 34.21 2.14 5.25
C TYR A 68 34.66 3.18 6.27
N TYR A 69 35.79 3.82 6.00
CA TYR A 69 36.36 4.89 6.82
C TYR A 69 36.46 6.17 6.00
N ALA A 70 36.10 7.31 6.58
CA ALA A 70 36.35 8.61 5.99
C ALA A 70 37.84 8.93 6.16
N ILE A 71 38.57 8.99 5.05
CA ILE A 71 39.99 9.32 5.03
C ILE A 71 40.12 10.78 4.60
N GLY A 72 40.71 11.61 5.46
CA GLY A 72 40.96 13.01 5.15
C GLY A 72 42.06 13.17 4.09
N SER A 73 42.26 14.40 3.61
CA SER A 73 43.31 14.75 2.64
C SER A 73 44.73 14.34 3.05
N ASN A 74 44.97 14.21 4.36
CA ASN A 74 46.24 13.78 4.95
C ASN A 74 46.45 12.25 4.93
N GLY A 75 45.52 11.49 4.37
CA GLY A 75 45.59 10.03 4.27
C GLY A 75 45.30 9.30 5.59
N GLN A 76 44.92 10.02 6.65
CA GLN A 76 44.55 9.44 7.94
C GLN A 76 43.01 9.35 8.09
N PRO A 77 42.50 8.38 8.85
CA PRO A 77 41.09 8.35 9.24
C PRO A 77 40.74 9.63 9.98
N MET A 78 39.60 10.24 9.65
CA MET A 78 39.09 11.36 10.42
C MET A 78 38.72 10.86 11.82
N ALA A 79 39.31 11.48 12.85
CA ALA A 79 38.92 11.24 14.23
C ALA A 79 37.43 11.58 14.38
N ASP A 80 36.72 10.79 15.20
CA ASP A 80 35.28 10.93 15.48
C ASP A 80 34.30 10.44 14.40
N CYS A 81 34.77 9.92 13.27
CA CYS A 81 33.90 9.31 12.27
C CYS A 81 33.76 7.81 12.49
N GLU A 82 32.57 7.37 12.91
CA GLU A 82 32.25 5.96 13.04
C GLU A 82 32.32 5.27 11.67
N ALA A 83 33.14 4.22 11.61
CA ALA A 83 33.20 3.38 10.43
C ALA A 83 31.90 2.57 10.31
N PHE A 84 31.27 2.54 9.15
CA PHE A 84 30.08 1.72 8.91
C PHE A 84 30.41 0.55 7.99
N SER A 85 29.64 -0.51 8.13
CA SER A 85 29.64 -1.67 7.24
C SER A 85 28.71 -1.44 6.05
N ASN A 86 28.97 -2.14 4.94
CA ASN A 86 28.08 -2.13 3.77
C ASN A 86 26.65 -2.62 4.10
N ALA A 87 26.46 -3.32 5.21
CA ALA A 87 25.16 -3.81 5.68
C ALA A 87 24.32 -2.72 6.36
N GLU A 88 24.96 -1.67 6.89
CA GLU A 88 24.29 -0.55 7.59
C GLU A 88 23.80 0.54 6.64
N LEU A 89 24.26 0.54 5.39
CA LEU A 89 23.81 1.48 4.37
C LEU A 89 22.37 1.17 3.93
N LYS A 90 21.42 1.99 4.38
CA LYS A 90 20.04 1.94 3.91
C LYS A 90 19.98 2.31 2.42
N PRO A 91 19.42 1.47 1.53
CA PRO A 91 19.24 1.82 0.13
C PRO A 91 18.38 3.08 0.04
N THR A 92 18.91 4.12 -0.61
CA THR A 92 18.33 5.48 -0.56
C THR A 92 17.39 5.77 -1.74
N SER A 93 17.27 4.85 -2.68
CA SER A 93 16.30 4.98 -3.76
C SER A 93 14.98 4.33 -3.34
N THR A 94 13.92 5.13 -3.24
CA THR A 94 12.52 4.70 -3.29
C THR A 94 12.27 4.14 -4.69
N VAL A 95 12.85 2.96 -4.99
CA VAL A 95 12.66 2.32 -6.28
C VAL A 95 11.20 1.90 -6.35
N LYS A 96 10.44 2.50 -7.28
CA LYS A 96 9.05 2.14 -7.48
C LYS A 96 9.01 0.79 -8.18
N THR A 97 8.46 -0.21 -7.49
CA THR A 97 8.26 -1.53 -8.07
C THR A 97 7.07 -1.47 -9.01
N ILE A 98 7.24 -1.97 -10.24
CA ILE A 98 6.21 -2.09 -11.27
C ILE A 98 6.08 -3.55 -11.71
N SER A 99 4.87 -3.94 -12.10
CA SER A 99 4.63 -5.26 -12.70
C SER A 99 5.18 -5.32 -14.12
N CYS A 100 5.45 -6.53 -14.59
CA CYS A 100 5.83 -6.70 -15.99
C CYS A 100 4.67 -6.36 -16.93
N PRO A 101 4.87 -5.53 -17.96
CA PRO A 101 3.84 -5.32 -18.96
C PRO A 101 3.60 -6.58 -19.79
N ALA A 102 2.37 -6.74 -20.29
CA ALA A 102 2.07 -7.75 -21.30
C ALA A 102 2.83 -7.48 -22.60
N ALA A 103 2.92 -8.49 -23.47
CA ALA A 103 3.57 -8.37 -24.78
C ALA A 103 3.02 -7.16 -25.57
N PRO A 104 3.88 -6.31 -26.16
CA PRO A 104 3.42 -5.13 -26.87
C PRO A 104 2.74 -5.52 -28.17
N THR A 105 1.69 -4.79 -28.56
CA THR A 105 1.13 -4.88 -29.90
C THR A 105 1.82 -3.84 -30.77
N LEU A 106 2.30 -4.24 -31.96
CA LEU A 106 2.95 -3.31 -32.88
C LEU A 106 1.92 -2.32 -33.43
N THR A 107 2.33 -1.07 -33.65
CA THR A 107 1.50 -0.07 -34.31
C THR A 107 1.15 -0.49 -35.75
N GLU A 108 0.22 0.22 -36.40
CA GLU A 108 -0.09 0.00 -37.83
C GLU A 108 1.14 0.16 -38.75
N SER A 109 2.11 0.99 -38.35
CA SER A 109 3.39 1.14 -39.05
C SER A 109 4.39 0.00 -38.77
N GLY A 110 4.06 -0.96 -37.90
CA GLY A 110 4.95 -2.03 -37.45
C GLY A 110 5.98 -1.58 -36.41
N SER A 111 5.79 -0.41 -35.81
CA SER A 111 6.69 0.14 -34.80
C SER A 111 6.29 -0.31 -33.40
N LEU A 112 7.24 -0.30 -32.47
CA LEU A 112 6.92 -0.53 -31.06
C LEU A 112 6.10 0.64 -30.49
N PRO A 113 5.11 0.39 -29.63
CA PRO A 113 4.41 1.44 -28.93
C PRO A 113 5.34 2.16 -27.95
N ALA A 114 4.91 3.32 -27.47
CA ALA A 114 5.61 4.00 -26.38
C ALA A 114 5.66 3.11 -25.12
N GLY A 115 6.74 3.23 -24.35
CA GLY A 115 6.85 2.60 -23.04
C GLY A 115 5.82 3.15 -22.03
N GLY A 116 5.50 2.38 -21.01
CA GLY A 116 4.57 2.77 -19.95
C GLY A 116 5.22 3.56 -18.81
N GLU A 117 4.47 3.71 -17.72
CA GLU A 117 4.99 4.32 -16.50
C GLU A 117 6.12 3.44 -15.93
N GLY A 118 7.35 3.93 -16.02
CA GLY A 118 8.51 3.27 -15.44
C GLY A 118 9.24 2.25 -16.31
N TYR A 119 8.89 2.07 -17.59
CA TYR A 119 9.65 1.23 -18.51
C TYR A 119 9.66 1.76 -19.95
N ASP A 120 10.59 1.26 -20.76
CA ASP A 120 10.68 1.46 -22.21
C ASP A 120 10.79 0.12 -22.94
N TRP A 121 10.28 0.06 -24.17
CA TRP A 121 10.43 -1.10 -25.05
C TRP A 121 11.74 -1.01 -25.83
N VAL A 122 12.60 -2.02 -25.68
CA VAL A 122 13.91 -2.08 -26.34
C VAL A 122 13.98 -3.31 -27.25
N PRO A 123 14.15 -3.15 -28.57
CA PRO A 123 14.41 -4.27 -29.47
C PRO A 123 15.89 -4.69 -29.37
N ALA A 124 16.16 -5.98 -29.19
CA ALA A 124 17.50 -6.54 -29.20
C ALA A 124 17.48 -7.99 -29.73
N ALA A 125 18.39 -8.33 -30.65
CA ALA A 125 18.58 -9.70 -31.16
C ALA A 125 17.28 -10.40 -31.66
N GLY A 126 16.41 -9.67 -32.38
CA GLY A 126 15.13 -10.21 -32.90
C GLY A 126 14.05 -10.41 -31.84
N ARG A 127 14.29 -9.92 -30.62
CA ARG A 127 13.35 -9.94 -29.51
C ARG A 127 13.10 -8.52 -29.00
N VAL A 128 12.02 -8.37 -28.24
CA VAL A 128 11.62 -7.12 -27.61
C VAL A 128 11.60 -7.31 -26.10
N TYR A 129 12.16 -6.34 -25.38
CA TYR A 129 12.34 -6.36 -23.93
C TYR A 129 11.67 -5.14 -23.31
N ALA A 130 11.01 -5.33 -22.17
CA ALA A 130 10.63 -4.21 -21.31
C ALA A 130 11.82 -3.89 -20.40
N VAL A 131 12.33 -2.66 -20.45
CA VAL A 131 13.48 -2.21 -19.65
C VAL A 131 13.01 -1.13 -18.68
N ALA A 132 13.24 -1.33 -17.38
CA ALA A 132 12.82 -0.38 -16.37
C ALA A 132 13.60 0.94 -16.47
N LYS A 133 12.90 2.05 -16.33
CA LYS A 133 13.46 3.42 -16.27
C LYS A 133 14.22 3.61 -14.96
N LYS A 134 15.10 4.61 -14.93
CA LYS A 134 15.80 5.01 -13.70
C LYS A 134 14.78 5.30 -12.58
N GLY A 135 14.96 4.68 -11.42
CA GLY A 135 14.03 4.80 -10.28
C GLY A 135 12.91 3.76 -10.26
N TYR A 136 12.84 2.86 -11.24
CA TYR A 136 11.87 1.78 -11.31
C TYR A 136 12.56 0.41 -11.31
N GLN A 137 11.86 -0.61 -10.83
CA GLN A 137 12.27 -2.00 -10.95
C GLN A 137 11.07 -2.90 -11.22
N PHE A 138 11.26 -3.96 -12.00
CA PHE A 138 10.25 -5.00 -12.09
C PHE A 138 10.22 -5.84 -10.81
N ALA A 139 9.02 -6.23 -10.39
CA ALA A 139 8.83 -7.17 -9.28
C ALA A 139 9.65 -8.46 -9.52
N GLY A 140 10.19 -9.05 -8.45
CA GLY A 140 11.22 -10.10 -8.53
C GLY A 140 10.81 -11.34 -9.34
N GLU A 141 9.56 -11.80 -9.21
CA GLU A 141 9.04 -12.96 -9.96
C GLU A 141 8.71 -12.64 -11.42
N ASP A 142 8.66 -11.35 -11.76
CA ASP A 142 8.24 -10.84 -13.05
C ASP A 142 9.42 -10.43 -13.95
N LYS A 143 10.64 -10.38 -13.40
CA LYS A 143 11.86 -10.08 -14.18
C LYS A 143 12.09 -11.04 -15.35
N GLU A 144 11.77 -12.32 -15.18
CA GLU A 144 11.90 -13.32 -16.25
C GLU A 144 10.82 -13.16 -17.32
N LYS A 145 9.63 -12.66 -16.95
CA LYS A 145 8.52 -12.41 -17.89
C LYS A 145 8.74 -11.17 -18.76
N CYS A 146 9.59 -10.23 -18.32
CA CYS A 146 9.90 -9.01 -19.06
C CYS A 146 10.93 -9.20 -20.18
N GLY A 147 11.46 -10.42 -20.31
CA GLY A 147 12.49 -10.76 -21.25
C GLY A 147 11.98 -11.51 -22.48
N GLY A 148 12.05 -10.86 -23.63
CA GLY A 148 12.31 -11.58 -24.87
C GLY A 148 11.10 -12.06 -25.65
N PHE A 149 10.09 -11.20 -25.84
CA PHE A 149 9.03 -11.44 -26.81
C PHE A 149 9.64 -11.56 -28.21
N ALA A 150 9.41 -12.65 -28.92
CA ALA A 150 9.90 -12.78 -30.28
C ALA A 150 9.22 -11.73 -31.15
N HIS A 151 9.99 -10.92 -31.88
CA HIS A 151 9.43 -9.85 -32.71
C HIS A 151 8.46 -10.41 -33.77
N SER A 152 8.70 -11.64 -34.23
CA SER A 152 7.85 -12.39 -35.15
C SER A 152 6.50 -12.84 -34.56
N GLU A 153 6.37 -12.89 -33.23
CA GLU A 153 5.15 -13.31 -32.53
C GLU A 153 4.30 -12.13 -32.06
N LEU A 154 4.81 -10.89 -32.20
CA LEU A 154 4.07 -9.70 -31.84
C LEU A 154 2.94 -9.48 -32.85
N LYS A 155 1.71 -9.41 -32.34
CA LYS A 155 0.56 -9.08 -33.17
C LYS A 155 0.68 -7.63 -33.63
N LYS A 156 0.38 -7.40 -34.91
CA LYS A 156 0.16 -6.06 -35.44
C LYS A 156 -1.22 -5.60 -34.97
N ALA A 157 -1.34 -4.33 -34.58
CA ALA A 157 -2.64 -3.75 -34.26
C ALA A 157 -3.56 -3.93 -35.47
N GLU A 158 -4.72 -4.57 -35.26
CA GLU A 158 -5.78 -4.53 -36.25
C GLU A 158 -6.20 -3.07 -36.44
N PRO A 159 -6.42 -2.63 -37.70
CA PRO A 159 -6.90 -1.29 -37.94
C PRO A 159 -8.18 -1.09 -37.14
N ALA A 160 -8.17 -0.11 -36.24
CA ALA A 160 -9.33 0.18 -35.42
C ALA A 160 -10.50 0.44 -36.36
N THR A 161 -11.54 -0.39 -36.27
CA THR A 161 -12.80 -0.12 -36.97
C THR A 161 -13.18 1.31 -36.63
N PRO A 162 -13.42 2.20 -37.61
CA PRO A 162 -13.67 3.60 -37.32
C PRO A 162 -14.83 3.69 -36.34
N THR A 163 -14.54 4.14 -35.12
CA THR A 163 -15.56 4.42 -34.13
C THR A 163 -16.53 5.40 -34.79
N PRO A 164 -17.83 5.08 -34.89
CA PRO A 164 -18.79 6.00 -35.50
C PRO A 164 -18.65 7.33 -34.80
N THR A 165 -18.47 8.40 -35.59
CA THR A 165 -18.37 9.75 -35.08
C THR A 165 -19.56 10.00 -34.16
N PRO A 166 -19.35 10.31 -32.86
CA PRO A 166 -20.46 10.54 -31.97
C PRO A 166 -21.30 11.67 -32.56
N THR A 167 -22.58 11.37 -32.80
CA THR A 167 -23.58 12.38 -33.15
C THR A 167 -23.45 13.53 -32.14
N PRO A 168 -23.38 14.79 -32.58
CA PRO A 168 -23.18 15.92 -31.68
C PRO A 168 -24.21 15.87 -30.55
N THR A 169 -23.73 15.76 -29.33
CA THR A 169 -24.56 15.88 -28.13
C THR A 169 -25.22 17.25 -28.15
N PRO A 170 -26.56 17.34 -28.01
CA PRO A 170 -27.25 18.62 -27.91
C PRO A 170 -26.62 19.47 -26.80
N GLU A 171 -26.39 20.74 -27.11
CA GLU A 171 -25.83 21.71 -26.18
C GLU A 171 -26.67 21.74 -24.89
N PRO A 172 -26.06 21.61 -23.70
CA PRO A 172 -26.81 21.56 -22.46
C PRO A 172 -27.59 22.85 -22.24
N GLN A 173 -28.92 22.74 -22.09
CA GLN A 173 -29.77 23.87 -21.73
C GLN A 173 -29.32 24.48 -20.41
N PRO A 174 -29.39 25.82 -20.26
CA PRO A 174 -29.04 26.52 -19.04
C PRO A 174 -29.79 25.92 -17.84
N GLN A 175 -29.04 25.47 -16.83
CA GLN A 175 -29.60 24.92 -15.61
C GLN A 175 -30.38 26.03 -14.86
N PRO A 176 -31.64 25.78 -14.43
CA PRO A 176 -32.42 26.74 -13.68
C PRO A 176 -31.68 27.20 -12.42
N LYS A 177 -31.62 28.51 -12.20
CA LYS A 177 -30.99 29.12 -11.03
C LYS A 177 -31.61 28.50 -9.75
N PRO A 178 -30.81 28.05 -8.77
CA PRO A 178 -31.32 27.51 -7.52
C PRO A 178 -32.32 28.48 -6.88
N GLN A 179 -33.53 27.99 -6.63
CA GLN A 179 -34.58 28.77 -5.98
C GLN A 179 -34.14 29.03 -4.51
N PRO A 180 -34.28 30.27 -3.98
CA PRO A 180 -33.88 30.57 -2.62
C PRO A 180 -34.56 29.64 -1.62
N GLN A 181 -33.76 28.97 -0.79
CA GLN A 181 -34.28 28.10 0.25
C GLN A 181 -35.03 28.94 1.30
N PRO A 182 -36.25 28.53 1.74
CA PRO A 182 -37.03 29.30 2.70
C PRO A 182 -36.26 29.53 4.00
N VAL A 183 -36.17 30.79 4.42
CA VAL A 183 -35.50 31.15 5.68
C VAL A 183 -36.34 30.63 6.85
N ALA A 184 -35.76 29.80 7.71
CA ALA A 184 -36.45 29.28 8.88
C ALA A 184 -36.80 30.41 9.87
N CYS A 185 -38.00 30.38 10.44
CA CYS A 185 -38.48 31.36 11.41
C CYS A 185 -37.56 31.43 12.65
N ALA A 186 -37.01 32.62 12.94
CA ALA A 186 -36.06 32.83 14.04
C ALA A 186 -36.73 32.97 15.42
N VAL A 187 -38.07 32.97 15.49
CA VAL A 187 -38.80 33.06 16.76
C VAL A 187 -39.04 31.64 17.30
N PRO A 188 -38.60 31.31 18.53
CA PRO A 188 -38.86 30.00 19.13
C PRO A 188 -40.38 29.75 19.20
N ALA A 189 -40.79 28.53 18.87
CA ALA A 189 -42.20 28.14 18.85
C ALA A 189 -42.80 28.12 20.28
N PRO A 190 -44.10 28.39 20.46
CA PRO A 190 -44.78 28.21 21.74
C PRO A 190 -44.77 26.74 22.15
N THR A 191 -44.80 26.49 23.46
CA THR A 191 -44.88 25.12 24.01
C THR A 191 -46.10 24.97 24.88
N LYS A 192 -46.56 23.73 25.06
CA LYS A 192 -47.65 23.40 26.01
C LYS A 192 -47.13 22.49 27.11
N ASP A 193 -47.58 22.73 28.34
CA ASP A 193 -47.32 21.81 29.45
C ASP A 193 -48.32 20.64 29.48
N ALA A 194 -48.07 19.67 30.36
CA ALA A 194 -48.93 18.49 30.51
C ALA A 194 -50.37 18.82 30.95
N LYS A 195 -50.61 20.03 31.48
CA LYS A 195 -51.93 20.52 31.90
C LYS A 195 -52.60 21.37 30.80
N GLY A 196 -52.00 21.46 29.62
CA GLY A 196 -52.52 22.20 28.48
C GLY A 196 -52.31 23.71 28.54
N LYS A 197 -51.54 24.22 29.50
CA LYS A 197 -51.16 25.63 29.57
C LYS A 197 -50.11 25.92 28.50
N VAL A 198 -50.40 26.88 27.63
CA VAL A 198 -49.47 27.32 26.58
C VAL A 198 -48.55 28.40 27.13
N THR A 199 -47.25 28.22 26.91
CA THR A 199 -46.21 29.22 27.19
C THR A 199 -45.74 29.81 25.86
N VAL A 200 -45.84 31.12 25.73
CA VAL A 200 -45.38 31.85 24.55
C VAL A 200 -44.03 32.51 24.87
N PRO A 201 -42.95 32.15 24.16
CA PRO A 201 -41.68 32.83 24.32
C PRO A 201 -41.73 34.22 23.72
N THR A 202 -41.03 35.16 24.35
CA THR A 202 -40.80 36.51 23.81
C THR A 202 -39.30 36.68 23.62
N THR A 203 -38.88 37.04 22.41
CA THR A 203 -37.47 37.24 22.07
C THR A 203 -36.98 38.62 22.53
N ALA A 204 -35.65 38.85 22.55
CA ALA A 204 -35.05 40.07 23.07
C ALA A 204 -35.45 41.35 22.29
N ASP A 205 -35.78 41.21 21.01
CA ASP A 205 -36.33 42.25 20.12
C ASP A 205 -37.82 42.52 20.37
N GLY A 206 -38.45 41.77 21.28
CA GLY A 206 -39.86 41.91 21.65
C GLY A 206 -40.84 41.21 20.70
N SER A 207 -40.34 40.37 19.80
CA SER A 207 -41.19 39.51 18.96
C SER A 207 -41.77 38.36 19.80
N THR A 208 -43.01 37.99 19.53
CA THR A 208 -43.77 37.02 20.33
C THR A 208 -44.84 36.34 19.47
N TRP A 209 -45.51 35.32 20.02
CA TRP A 209 -46.64 34.69 19.34
C TRP A 209 -47.98 35.19 19.90
N VAL A 210 -48.91 35.56 19.03
CA VAL A 210 -50.26 35.96 19.42
C VAL A 210 -51.25 34.88 19.01
N ARG A 211 -52.14 34.52 19.92
CA ARG A 211 -53.24 33.59 19.65
C ARG A 211 -54.32 34.30 18.86
N VAL A 212 -54.61 33.81 17.65
CA VAL A 212 -55.70 34.28 16.81
C VAL A 212 -57.00 33.71 17.36
N SER A 213 -57.88 34.56 17.88
CA SER A 213 -59.09 34.16 18.60
C SER A 213 -60.07 33.32 17.77
N GLN A 214 -60.11 33.55 16.45
CA GLN A 214 -61.03 32.89 15.54
C GLN A 214 -60.63 31.45 15.19
N THR A 215 -59.33 31.17 15.08
CA THR A 215 -58.81 29.87 14.65
C THR A 215 -58.13 29.10 15.78
N GLY A 216 -57.80 29.77 16.88
CA GLY A 216 -57.01 29.21 17.97
C GLY A 216 -55.53 29.00 17.62
N ALA A 217 -55.10 29.35 16.40
CA ALA A 217 -53.71 29.27 15.97
C ALA A 217 -52.85 30.38 16.57
N TYR A 218 -51.55 30.13 16.69
CA TYR A 218 -50.57 31.11 17.11
C TYR A 218 -49.85 31.67 15.88
N THR A 219 -49.72 32.99 15.79
CA THR A 219 -48.96 33.66 14.71
C THR A 219 -47.82 34.48 15.32
N ALA A 220 -46.62 34.37 14.75
CA ALA A 220 -45.47 35.14 15.20
C ALA A 220 -45.62 36.60 14.74
N VAL A 221 -45.52 37.53 15.67
CA VAL A 221 -45.61 38.97 15.43
C VAL A 221 -44.42 39.68 16.05
N THR A 222 -44.02 40.78 15.42
CA THR A 222 -43.05 41.72 15.98
C THR A 222 -43.66 42.47 17.17
N LYS A 223 -42.82 43.20 17.92
CA LYS A 223 -43.27 44.12 18.99
C LYS A 223 -44.34 45.13 18.54
N SER A 224 -44.35 45.47 17.24
CA SER A 224 -45.34 46.37 16.64
C SER A 224 -46.69 45.71 16.30
N GLY A 225 -46.82 44.39 16.52
CA GLY A 225 -47.99 43.61 16.17
C GLY A 225 -48.05 43.14 14.71
N LYS A 226 -47.06 43.48 13.88
CA LYS A 226 -46.98 43.01 12.49
C LYS A 226 -46.53 41.55 12.42
N GLN A 227 -47.22 40.73 11.62
CA GLN A 227 -46.85 39.33 11.36
C GLN A 227 -45.45 39.24 10.74
N ILE A 228 -44.67 38.25 11.19
CA ILE A 228 -43.33 37.96 10.68
C ILE A 228 -43.45 37.04 9.46
N GLU A 229 -42.97 37.50 8.31
CA GLU A 229 -42.95 36.73 7.07
C GLU A 229 -42.00 35.52 7.21
N GLY A 230 -42.42 34.36 6.70
CA GLY A 230 -41.69 33.09 6.85
C GLY A 230 -41.97 32.30 8.13
N CYS A 231 -42.81 32.83 9.04
CA CYS A 231 -43.32 32.10 10.20
C CYS A 231 -44.76 31.63 9.91
N GLU A 232 -44.92 30.37 9.54
CA GLU A 232 -46.25 29.78 9.35
C GLU A 232 -47.03 29.71 10.69
N PRO A 233 -48.36 29.92 10.67
CA PRO A 233 -49.17 29.87 11.87
C PRO A 233 -49.17 28.45 12.45
N LEU A 234 -48.93 28.34 13.76
CA LEU A 234 -48.89 27.06 14.46
C LEU A 234 -50.25 26.76 15.09
N THR A 235 -50.80 25.60 14.78
CA THR A 235 -52.02 25.09 15.41
C THR A 235 -51.71 24.41 16.74
N MET A 236 -52.73 24.24 17.58
CA MET A 236 -52.58 23.62 18.92
C MET A 236 -52.10 22.16 18.87
N LYS A 237 -52.26 21.49 17.71
CA LYS A 237 -51.78 20.13 17.43
C LYS A 237 -50.27 20.10 17.19
N GLU A 238 -49.69 21.18 16.70
CA GLU A 238 -48.28 21.32 16.33
C GLU A 238 -47.39 21.84 17.48
N LEU A 239 -48.01 22.37 18.55
CA LEU A 239 -47.30 22.77 19.76
C LEU A 239 -46.64 21.56 20.43
N LYS A 240 -45.30 21.60 20.53
CA LYS A 240 -44.52 20.56 21.22
C LYS A 240 -44.86 20.56 22.72
N ALA A 241 -45.07 19.36 23.27
CA ALA A 241 -45.24 19.18 24.71
C ALA A 241 -43.88 19.28 25.39
N THR A 242 -43.77 20.10 26.43
CA THR A 242 -42.55 20.18 27.24
C THR A 242 -42.55 19.02 28.22
N SER A 243 -41.64 18.06 28.06
CA SER A 243 -41.41 17.01 29.06
C SER A 243 -40.78 17.64 30.31
N GLU A 244 -41.46 17.55 31.46
CA GLU A 244 -40.95 18.04 32.75
C GLU A 244 -39.62 17.35 33.10
N THR A 245 -38.53 18.09 33.14
CA THR A 245 -37.33 17.74 33.93
C THR A 245 -37.41 18.45 35.27
N THR A 246 -37.50 17.66 36.33
CA THR A 246 -37.53 18.07 37.75
C THR A 246 -36.31 18.93 38.13
N PRO A 247 -36.48 20.04 38.88
CA PRO A 247 -35.36 20.85 39.35
C PRO A 247 -34.97 20.53 40.80
N ASP A 248 -33.73 20.09 41.03
CA ASP A 248 -33.07 20.22 42.34
C ASP A 248 -31.55 20.01 42.18
N LYS A 249 -30.75 21.10 42.19
CA LYS A 249 -29.72 21.38 43.21
C LYS A 249 -28.89 22.63 42.86
N LYS A 250 -28.69 23.43 43.91
CA LYS A 250 -27.98 24.71 44.08
C LYS A 250 -26.57 24.81 43.47
N PRO A 251 -26.11 26.02 43.05
CA PRO A 251 -24.79 26.27 42.46
C PRO A 251 -23.73 26.60 43.52
N ASP A 252 -22.52 26.05 43.36
CA ASP A 252 -21.30 26.59 43.98
C ASP A 252 -20.08 26.37 43.05
N THR A 253 -19.62 27.50 42.49
CA THR A 253 -18.24 27.99 42.29
C THR A 253 -17.21 27.32 41.34
N LYS A 254 -16.72 28.20 40.43
CA LYS A 254 -15.33 28.42 39.93
C LYS A 254 -14.92 27.76 38.60
N PRO A 255 -14.64 28.53 37.53
CA PRO A 255 -14.02 28.02 36.32
C PRO A 255 -12.49 28.01 36.48
N GLU A 256 -11.89 26.82 36.44
CA GLU A 256 -10.46 26.65 36.23
C GLU A 256 -10.23 26.27 34.78
N VAL A 257 -9.50 27.12 34.07
CA VAL A 257 -9.07 26.92 32.68
C VAL A 257 -7.76 26.12 32.70
N PRO A 258 -7.65 24.99 31.99
CA PRO A 258 -6.37 24.53 31.48
C PRO A 258 -6.29 24.76 29.97
N SER A 259 -5.26 25.54 29.64
CA SER A 259 -4.70 25.82 28.33
C SER A 259 -4.55 24.58 27.44
N VAL A 260 -5.08 24.64 26.22
CA VAL A 260 -4.85 23.68 25.14
C VAL A 260 -3.55 24.06 24.42
N LYS A 261 -2.57 23.16 24.40
CA LYS A 261 -1.40 23.24 23.49
C LYS A 261 -1.84 22.87 22.07
N PRO A 262 -1.38 23.57 21.01
CA PRO A 262 -1.63 23.21 19.62
C PRO A 262 -1.05 21.84 19.28
N GLY A 263 -1.84 21.04 18.56
CA GLY A 263 -1.56 19.65 18.20
C GLY A 263 -0.60 19.47 17.04
N ASP A 264 0.02 18.30 17.06
CA ASP A 264 0.71 17.64 15.96
C ASP A 264 -0.36 17.06 15.03
N ASP A 265 -0.50 17.62 13.82
CA ASP A 265 -1.43 17.12 12.80
C ASP A 265 -0.85 15.89 12.11
N SER A 266 -1.27 14.71 12.55
CA SER A 266 -1.30 13.49 11.73
C SER A 266 -2.62 12.78 11.98
N VAL A 267 -3.68 13.26 11.33
CA VAL A 267 -5.00 12.63 11.35
C VAL A 267 -4.98 11.39 10.46
N LYS A 268 -4.91 10.22 11.10
CA LYS A 268 -5.29 8.92 10.52
C LYS A 268 -6.73 9.02 10.00
N PRO A 269 -7.04 8.67 8.73
CA PRO A 269 -8.41 8.60 8.25
C PRO A 269 -9.23 7.67 9.17
N ALA A 270 -10.33 8.18 9.71
CA ALA A 270 -11.17 7.47 10.66
C ALA A 270 -11.87 6.26 9.99
N ASP A 271 -11.73 5.09 10.61
CA ASP A 271 -12.49 3.89 10.24
C ASP A 271 -13.98 4.15 10.50
N LYS A 272 -14.77 4.31 9.43
CA LYS A 272 -16.24 4.33 9.52
C LYS A 272 -16.72 2.90 9.77
N PRO A 273 -17.56 2.64 10.80
CA PRO A 273 -18.10 1.31 11.06
C PRO A 273 -19.09 0.89 9.97
N VAL A 274 -19.19 -0.42 9.71
CA VAL A 274 -20.23 -0.98 8.83
C VAL A 274 -21.62 -0.63 9.38
N PRO A 275 -22.55 -0.09 8.56
CA PRO A 275 -23.91 0.18 9.00
C PRO A 275 -24.58 -1.10 9.51
N ALA A 276 -25.24 -1.03 10.67
CA ALA A 276 -25.91 -2.16 11.30
C ALA A 276 -27.03 -2.79 10.44
N ASP A 277 -27.57 -2.01 9.49
CA ASP A 277 -28.64 -2.43 8.57
C ASP A 277 -28.12 -2.91 7.21
N SER A 278 -26.83 -3.20 7.08
CA SER A 278 -26.25 -3.64 5.80
C SER A 278 -26.78 -5.03 5.43
N GLN A 279 -27.48 -5.11 4.29
CA GLN A 279 -27.99 -6.37 3.74
C GLN A 279 -26.89 -7.24 3.12
N VAL A 280 -25.72 -6.65 2.85
CA VAL A 280 -24.58 -7.34 2.26
C VAL A 280 -23.87 -8.15 3.33
N LYS A 281 -23.75 -9.47 3.11
CA LYS A 281 -23.01 -10.38 3.98
C LYS A 281 -21.73 -10.82 3.31
N LEU A 282 -20.64 -10.76 4.07
CA LEU A 282 -19.32 -11.25 3.69
C LEU A 282 -19.00 -12.54 4.45
N THR A 283 -18.55 -13.57 3.73
CA THR A 283 -18.12 -14.85 4.31
C THR A 283 -16.76 -15.24 3.73
N LEU A 284 -15.82 -15.58 4.61
CA LEU A 284 -14.49 -16.06 4.23
C LEU A 284 -14.49 -17.60 4.24
N ALA A 285 -13.83 -18.23 3.26
CA ALA A 285 -13.66 -19.68 3.26
C ALA A 285 -12.73 -20.16 4.40
N SER A 286 -11.81 -19.30 4.83
CA SER A 286 -10.95 -19.47 6.00
C SER A 286 -10.78 -18.13 6.71
N ASN A 287 -10.76 -18.15 8.03
CA ASN A 287 -10.42 -16.99 8.87
C ASN A 287 -8.90 -16.82 9.07
N GLU A 288 -8.10 -17.76 8.57
CA GLU A 288 -6.64 -17.73 8.63
C GLU A 288 -6.02 -17.93 7.24
N VAL A 289 -5.04 -17.11 6.89
CA VAL A 289 -4.33 -17.20 5.61
C VAL A 289 -2.88 -16.76 5.74
N VAL A 290 -1.99 -17.27 4.89
CA VAL A 290 -0.59 -16.84 4.86
C VAL A 290 -0.46 -15.64 3.91
N ALA A 291 0.34 -14.64 4.27
CA ALA A 291 0.62 -13.51 3.38
C ALA A 291 1.11 -13.99 2.00
N GLY A 292 0.56 -13.44 0.92
CA GLY A 292 0.86 -13.86 -0.46
C GLY A 292 0.03 -15.02 -0.99
N GLN A 293 -0.87 -15.61 -0.20
CA GLN A 293 -1.77 -16.68 -0.65
C GLN A 293 -3.11 -16.14 -1.14
N GLU A 294 -3.80 -16.93 -1.95
CA GLU A 294 -5.19 -16.68 -2.34
C GLU A 294 -6.14 -17.01 -1.20
N LEU A 295 -7.10 -16.11 -0.97
CA LEU A 295 -8.23 -16.28 -0.08
C LEU A 295 -9.50 -16.32 -0.91
N GLU A 296 -10.31 -17.37 -0.72
CA GLU A 296 -11.63 -17.45 -1.32
C GLU A 296 -12.65 -16.72 -0.43
N VAL A 297 -13.43 -15.84 -1.06
CA VAL A 297 -14.36 -14.92 -0.41
C VAL A 297 -15.70 -15.00 -1.12
N SER A 298 -16.78 -15.07 -0.34
CA SER A 298 -18.15 -15.07 -0.84
C SER A 298 -18.94 -13.89 -0.28
N PHE A 299 -19.72 -13.26 -1.14
CA PHE A 299 -20.62 -12.16 -0.82
C PHE A 299 -22.05 -12.54 -1.18
N SER A 300 -23.02 -12.08 -0.38
CA SER A 300 -24.45 -12.19 -0.67
C SER A 300 -25.18 -10.89 -0.35
N GLY A 301 -26.31 -10.63 -1.02
CA GLY A 301 -27.08 -9.39 -0.87
C GLY A 301 -26.53 -8.24 -1.72
N LEU A 302 -25.81 -8.56 -2.79
CA LEU A 302 -25.27 -7.57 -3.74
C LEU A 302 -26.36 -7.05 -4.69
N GLU A 303 -26.21 -5.82 -5.15
CA GLU A 303 -27.05 -5.24 -6.20
C GLU A 303 -26.47 -5.56 -7.59
N ALA A 304 -27.23 -6.25 -8.43
CA ALA A 304 -26.82 -6.55 -9.80
C ALA A 304 -26.57 -5.27 -10.62
N GLY A 305 -25.51 -5.28 -11.42
CA GLY A 305 -25.08 -4.15 -12.25
C GLY A 305 -24.26 -3.09 -11.51
N LYS A 306 -24.04 -3.22 -10.19
CA LYS A 306 -23.15 -2.33 -9.44
C LYS A 306 -21.72 -2.83 -9.43
N ALA A 307 -20.78 -1.90 -9.38
CA ALA A 307 -19.37 -2.19 -9.25
C ALA A 307 -18.91 -2.05 -7.80
N TYR A 308 -18.09 -2.99 -7.36
CA TYR A 308 -17.63 -3.13 -6.00
C TYR A 308 -16.11 -3.22 -5.95
N SER A 309 -15.55 -2.70 -4.86
CA SER A 309 -14.11 -2.75 -4.56
C SER A 309 -13.89 -3.49 -3.24
N VAL A 310 -12.93 -4.42 -3.25
CA VAL A 310 -12.54 -5.25 -2.10
C VAL A 310 -11.20 -4.77 -1.59
N TRP A 311 -11.17 -4.39 -0.33
CA TRP A 311 -10.02 -3.81 0.34
C TRP A 311 -9.52 -4.71 1.48
N PHE A 312 -8.20 -4.84 1.58
CA PHE A 312 -7.53 -5.34 2.77
C PHE A 312 -7.19 -4.14 3.66
N ARG A 313 -7.83 -4.04 4.82
CA ARG A 313 -7.67 -2.95 5.78
C ARG A 313 -6.74 -3.34 6.91
N SER A 314 -5.52 -2.81 6.79
CA SER A 314 -4.50 -2.71 7.83
C SER A 314 -3.60 -1.51 7.51
N THR A 315 -3.02 -1.56 6.31
CA THR A 315 -2.82 -0.38 5.44
C THR A 315 -3.80 -0.55 4.27
N PRO A 316 -4.64 0.43 3.92
CA PRO A 316 -5.66 0.23 2.90
C PRO A 316 -5.06 -0.17 1.55
N VAL A 317 -5.22 -1.44 1.16
CA VAL A 317 -4.75 -1.98 -0.11
C VAL A 317 -5.94 -2.56 -0.88
N LEU A 318 -6.14 -2.11 -2.12
CA LEU A 318 -7.14 -2.68 -3.01
C LEU A 318 -6.64 -4.05 -3.48
N ILE A 319 -7.39 -5.11 -3.16
CA ILE A 319 -7.05 -6.49 -3.53
C ILE A 319 -7.88 -7.01 -4.71
N GLY A 320 -8.95 -6.30 -5.08
CA GLY A 320 -9.70 -6.58 -6.29
C GLY A 320 -10.93 -5.70 -6.46
N SER A 321 -11.51 -5.77 -7.65
CA SER A 321 -12.76 -5.10 -8.02
C SER A 321 -13.56 -6.00 -8.95
N PHE A 322 -14.89 -5.87 -8.90
CA PHE A 322 -15.79 -6.66 -9.74
C PHE A 322 -17.13 -5.95 -9.93
N THR A 323 -17.84 -6.28 -11.01
CA THR A 323 -19.23 -5.88 -11.23
C THR A 323 -20.13 -7.05 -10.86
N ALA A 324 -21.07 -6.85 -9.94
CA ALA A 324 -21.99 -7.90 -9.54
C ALA A 324 -22.97 -8.20 -10.69
N THR A 325 -23.03 -9.45 -11.15
CA THR A 325 -23.99 -9.89 -12.16
C THR A 325 -25.29 -10.43 -11.54
N GLY A 326 -25.30 -10.62 -10.21
CA GLY A 326 -26.42 -11.13 -9.43
C GLY A 326 -26.26 -10.79 -7.94
N GLU A 327 -27.09 -11.38 -7.10
CA GLU A 327 -27.10 -11.11 -5.64
C GLU A 327 -25.94 -11.75 -4.88
N THR A 328 -25.23 -12.69 -5.51
CA THR A 328 -24.09 -13.40 -4.91
C THR A 328 -22.85 -13.29 -5.81
N PHE A 329 -21.69 -13.29 -5.17
CA PHE A 329 -20.40 -13.35 -5.86
C PHE A 329 -19.43 -14.19 -5.03
N THR A 330 -18.71 -15.09 -5.69
CA THR A 330 -17.59 -15.83 -5.10
C THR A 330 -16.35 -15.56 -5.94
N GLY A 331 -15.27 -15.17 -5.28
CA GLY A 331 -14.01 -14.86 -5.94
C GLY A 331 -12.81 -15.21 -5.08
N ARG A 332 -11.64 -15.26 -5.73
CA ARG A 332 -10.36 -15.45 -5.06
C ARG A 332 -9.58 -14.16 -5.12
N PHE A 333 -9.07 -13.73 -3.98
CA PHE A 333 -8.26 -12.52 -3.86
C PHE A 333 -6.91 -12.87 -3.23
N THR A 334 -5.84 -12.33 -3.77
CA THR A 334 -4.49 -12.55 -3.22
C THR A 334 -4.24 -11.58 -2.07
N ILE A 335 -3.89 -12.11 -0.90
CA ILE A 335 -3.47 -11.26 0.23
C ILE A 335 -2.07 -10.73 -0.06
N PRO A 336 -1.79 -9.43 0.15
CA PRO A 336 -0.47 -8.86 -0.12
C PRO A 336 0.65 -9.65 0.58
N ALA A 337 1.72 -9.99 -0.15
CA ALA A 337 2.83 -10.77 0.39
C ALA A 337 3.62 -10.04 1.50
N ASN A 338 3.53 -8.70 1.51
CA ASN A 338 4.08 -7.83 2.55
C ASN A 338 3.09 -7.57 3.70
N ALA A 339 1.92 -8.21 3.72
CA ALA A 339 0.98 -8.07 4.82
C ALA A 339 1.64 -8.53 6.12
N GLU A 340 1.57 -7.68 7.15
CA GLU A 340 2.07 -8.02 8.47
C GLU A 340 1.29 -9.19 9.04
N ALA A 341 1.90 -9.99 9.91
CA ALA A 341 1.16 -11.05 10.59
C ALA A 341 0.36 -10.45 11.74
N GLY A 342 -0.89 -10.88 11.89
CA GLY A 342 -1.81 -10.32 12.87
C GLY A 342 -3.25 -10.35 12.40
N GLU A 343 -4.10 -9.61 13.10
CA GLU A 343 -5.51 -9.45 12.78
C GLU A 343 -5.70 -8.31 11.76
N HIS A 344 -6.49 -8.57 10.73
CA HIS A 344 -6.77 -7.65 9.63
C HIS A 344 -8.24 -7.76 9.23
N HIS A 345 -8.69 -6.83 8.39
CA HIS A 345 -10.09 -6.77 7.97
C HIS A 345 -10.21 -6.79 6.44
N ILE A 346 -11.10 -7.61 5.91
CA ILE A 346 -11.53 -7.55 4.52
C ILE A 346 -12.79 -6.70 4.46
N VAL A 347 -12.78 -5.65 3.65
CA VAL A 347 -13.88 -4.69 3.54
C VAL A 347 -14.37 -4.60 2.11
N LEU A 348 -15.69 -4.66 1.93
CA LEU A 348 -16.35 -4.40 0.67
C LEU A 348 -16.89 -2.97 0.64
N THR A 349 -16.70 -2.28 -0.47
CA THR A 349 -17.22 -0.92 -0.74
C THR A 349 -17.84 -0.87 -2.13
N LEU A 350 -18.78 0.06 -2.35
CA LEU A 350 -19.19 0.44 -3.70
C LEU A 350 -18.07 1.23 -4.37
N GLU A 351 -17.88 1.02 -5.68
CA GLU A 351 -16.90 1.79 -6.44
C GLU A 351 -17.24 3.30 -6.35
N GLY A 352 -16.26 4.11 -5.93
CA GLY A 352 -16.43 5.54 -5.70
C GLY A 352 -16.98 5.94 -4.32
N SER A 353 -17.17 4.99 -3.39
CA SER A 353 -17.59 5.26 -2.01
C SER A 353 -16.60 4.69 -1.00
N ASP A 354 -16.33 5.45 0.07
CA ASP A 354 -15.50 4.99 1.20
C ASP A 354 -16.33 4.29 2.31
N ALA A 355 -17.65 4.24 2.15
CA ALA A 355 -18.55 3.64 3.13
C ALA A 355 -18.48 2.10 3.03
N PRO A 356 -18.08 1.39 4.10
CA PRO A 356 -18.02 -0.05 4.08
C PRO A 356 -19.42 -0.65 4.11
N LEU A 357 -19.68 -1.61 3.22
CA LEU A 357 -20.95 -2.33 3.13
C LEU A 357 -20.92 -3.66 3.88
N ALA A 358 -19.75 -4.30 3.95
CA ALA A 358 -19.55 -5.54 4.68
C ALA A 358 -18.08 -5.64 5.10
N GLU A 359 -17.85 -6.31 6.22
CA GLU A 359 -16.52 -6.49 6.80
C GLU A 359 -16.39 -7.87 7.44
N ALA A 360 -15.21 -8.47 7.33
CA ALA A 360 -14.87 -9.72 8.01
C ALA A 360 -13.42 -9.69 8.51
N ALA A 361 -13.22 -10.19 9.73
CA ALA A 361 -11.90 -10.33 10.34
C ALA A 361 -11.14 -11.51 9.71
N LEU A 362 -9.84 -11.32 9.52
CA LEU A 362 -8.91 -12.26 8.91
C LEU A 362 -7.57 -12.23 9.65
N THR A 363 -7.10 -13.39 10.07
CA THR A 363 -5.78 -13.53 10.69
C THR A 363 -4.74 -13.91 9.64
N VAL A 364 -3.74 -13.04 9.45
CA VAL A 364 -2.62 -13.29 8.53
C VAL A 364 -1.46 -13.94 9.29
N LYS A 365 -0.99 -15.09 8.80
CA LYS A 365 0.18 -15.82 9.30
C LYS A 365 1.44 -15.44 8.51
N LYS A 366 2.60 -15.42 9.17
CA LYS A 366 3.88 -15.26 8.47
C LYS A 366 4.14 -16.48 7.57
N PRO A 367 4.65 -16.29 6.34
CA PRO A 367 5.15 -17.42 5.57
C PRO A 367 6.27 -18.08 6.35
N ALA A 368 6.18 -19.40 6.52
CA ALA A 368 7.27 -20.19 7.08
C ALA A 368 8.51 -19.92 6.21
N LYS A 369 9.58 -19.39 6.81
CA LYS A 369 10.86 -19.24 6.11
C LYS A 369 11.25 -20.64 5.64
N VAL A 370 11.16 -20.90 4.34
CA VAL A 370 11.83 -22.05 3.74
C VAL A 370 13.31 -21.78 3.91
N MET A 371 13.87 -22.29 5.01
CA MET A 371 15.32 -22.35 5.18
C MET A 371 15.81 -23.24 4.04
N LYS A 372 16.38 -22.62 3.01
CA LYS A 372 17.26 -23.33 2.10
C LYS A 372 18.42 -23.83 2.95
N THR A 373 18.37 -25.09 3.34
CA THR A 373 19.54 -25.82 3.83
C THR A 373 20.56 -25.78 2.70
N ALA A 374 21.55 -24.90 2.84
CA ALA A 374 22.72 -24.90 2.00
C ALA A 374 23.47 -26.21 2.27
N GLU A 375 23.27 -27.19 1.38
CA GLU A 375 24.04 -28.41 1.32
C GLU A 375 25.49 -28.04 0.95
N LYS A 376 26.33 -27.84 1.98
CA LYS A 376 27.78 -27.81 1.81
C LYS A 376 28.25 -29.20 1.43
N LYS A 377 28.59 -29.36 0.16
CA LYS A 377 29.33 -30.51 -0.36
C LYS A 377 30.80 -30.36 0.04
N ASP A 378 31.12 -30.67 1.29
CA ASP A 378 32.51 -30.85 1.73
C ASP A 378 32.96 -32.27 1.36
N MET A 379 33.68 -32.33 0.25
CA MET A 379 34.46 -33.49 -0.19
C MET A 379 35.68 -33.63 0.73
N LYS A 380 35.63 -34.55 1.70
CA LYS A 380 36.85 -35.08 2.31
C LYS A 380 36.73 -36.58 2.61
N THR A 381 37.60 -37.29 1.93
CA THR A 381 37.94 -38.71 1.96
C THR A 381 38.20 -39.24 3.37
N THR A 382 37.47 -40.28 3.77
CA THR A 382 38.05 -41.41 4.52
C THR A 382 37.28 -42.68 4.15
N ALA A 383 37.99 -43.62 3.53
CA ALA A 383 37.54 -44.98 3.32
C ALA A 383 37.51 -45.71 4.67
N ASP A 384 36.43 -46.41 5.01
CA ASP A 384 36.49 -47.81 5.42
C ASP A 384 35.10 -48.44 5.61
N LYS A 385 34.93 -49.57 4.92
CA LYS A 385 34.18 -50.78 5.32
C LYS A 385 32.65 -50.82 5.42
N LEU A 386 32.12 -51.52 4.41
CA LEU A 386 31.30 -52.76 4.49
C LEU A 386 29.83 -52.68 4.97
N ALA A 387 28.96 -52.87 3.97
CA ALA A 387 27.80 -53.78 3.89
C ALA A 387 26.73 -53.77 4.99
N GLN A 388 25.51 -53.35 4.62
CA GLN A 388 24.32 -54.16 4.88
C GLN A 388 23.11 -53.66 4.08
N THR A 389 22.76 -54.38 3.01
CA THR A 389 21.43 -54.32 2.39
C THR A 389 20.62 -55.49 2.94
N GLY A 390 19.55 -55.20 3.67
CA GLY A 390 18.48 -56.17 3.98
C GLY A 390 17.19 -55.36 4.15
N THR A 391 16.25 -55.43 3.21
CA THR A 391 15.16 -56.42 3.19
C THR A 391 14.57 -56.68 4.57
N ASP A 392 13.49 -55.96 4.88
CA ASP A 392 12.40 -56.51 5.67
C ASP A 392 11.08 -56.24 4.94
N ILE A 393 10.56 -57.32 4.37
CA ILE A 393 9.16 -57.49 3.98
C ILE A 393 8.56 -58.28 5.14
N ILE A 394 7.41 -57.83 5.69
CA ILE A 394 6.20 -58.64 5.97
C ILE A 394 5.22 -57.87 6.87
N ALA A 395 4.04 -57.62 6.29
CA ALA A 395 2.65 -57.64 6.82
C ALA A 395 2.27 -56.73 8.03
N LEU A 396 1.09 -56.11 8.10
CA LEU A 396 -0.26 -56.61 7.81
C LEU A 396 -1.29 -55.45 7.79
N ALA A 397 -2.34 -55.60 6.96
CA ALA A 397 -3.67 -54.94 6.98
C ALA A 397 -3.76 -53.40 6.66
N GLY A 398 -4.62 -52.90 5.77
CA GLY A 398 -5.74 -53.52 5.06
C GLY A 398 -6.32 -52.64 3.95
N LEU A 399 -6.82 -53.35 2.94
CA LEU A 399 -7.86 -53.08 1.94
C LEU A 399 -8.54 -51.70 1.88
N SER A 400 -8.42 -51.02 0.73
CA SER A 400 -9.55 -50.77 -0.19
C SER A 400 -9.10 -50.26 -1.57
N MET A 401 -8.99 -51.22 -2.50
CA MET A 401 -9.28 -51.10 -3.95
C MET A 401 -10.70 -50.49 -4.15
N MET A 402 -11.13 -49.86 -5.25
CA MET A 402 -10.87 -50.11 -6.68
C MET A 402 -11.61 -49.05 -7.54
N ALA A 403 -11.13 -48.90 -8.78
CA ALA A 403 -11.88 -48.65 -10.02
C ALA A 403 -12.56 -47.29 -10.28
N VAL A 404 -11.98 -46.51 -11.21
CA VAL A 404 -12.71 -46.03 -12.40
C VAL A 404 -11.76 -46.07 -13.61
N LEU A 405 -11.82 -47.19 -14.36
CA LEU A 405 -11.48 -47.27 -15.78
C LEU A 405 -12.77 -47.66 -16.50
N GLY A 406 -13.23 -46.82 -17.42
CA GLY A 406 -14.40 -47.13 -18.25
C GLY A 406 -15.00 -45.88 -18.87
N GLY A 407 -14.66 -45.61 -20.13
CA GLY A 407 -15.26 -44.51 -20.90
C GLY A 407 -14.78 -44.53 -22.35
N ALA A 408 -15.42 -45.38 -23.14
CA ALA A 408 -15.18 -45.59 -24.56
C ALA A 408 -15.56 -44.36 -25.42
N VAL A 409 -14.75 -44.06 -26.45
CA VAL A 409 -15.25 -43.48 -27.70
C VAL A 409 -14.52 -44.14 -28.87
N VAL A 410 -15.21 -45.06 -29.52
CA VAL A 410 -14.93 -45.56 -30.87
C VAL A 410 -15.80 -44.74 -31.82
N VAL A 411 -15.20 -43.88 -32.65
CA VAL A 411 -15.87 -43.28 -33.82
C VAL A 411 -14.87 -43.13 -34.98
N LEU A 412 -15.11 -43.93 -36.02
CA LEU A 412 -14.91 -43.73 -37.46
C LEU A 412 -13.56 -43.19 -37.98
N LYS A 413 -12.84 -44.05 -38.73
CA LYS A 413 -12.32 -43.65 -40.06
C LYS A 413 -12.15 -44.83 -41.01
N THR A 414 -13.24 -45.22 -41.66
CA THR A 414 -13.19 -45.91 -42.95
C THR A 414 -13.00 -44.88 -44.07
N ARG A 415 -11.80 -44.82 -44.64
CA ARG A 415 -11.55 -44.40 -46.04
C ARG A 415 -10.06 -44.50 -46.35
N ALA A 416 -9.65 -45.53 -47.09
CA ALA A 416 -8.89 -45.41 -48.33
C ALA A 416 -8.17 -46.72 -48.71
N ARG A 417 -8.52 -47.25 -49.91
CA ARG A 417 -7.70 -48.07 -50.83
C ARG A 417 -7.41 -49.49 -50.33
N ARG A 418 -7.71 -50.58 -51.04
CA ARG A 418 -7.98 -50.86 -52.47
C ARG A 418 -8.77 -52.16 -52.53
#